data_AF-K1RE06-F1
#
_entry.id   AF-K1RE06-F1
#
_cell.length_a   1.000
_cell.length_b   1.000
_cell.length_c   1.000
_cell.angle_alpha   90.00
_cell.angle_beta   90.00
_cell.angle_gamma   90.00
#
_symmetry.space_group_name_H-M   'P 1'
#
loop_
_entity.id
_entity.type
_entity.pdbx_description
1 polymer ?
#
loop_
_entity_poly.entity_id
_entity_poly.type
_entity_poly.pdbx_seq_one_letter_code
_entity_poly.pdbx_strand_id
1 'polypeptide(L)'
;MVFNRDTNQCDDPANVHEICGTFRDCEGRDDGRYPDIDRKCQYYFTCYARKFMGHNPCPAGLVFNFALQTCDYITDIGPPCGINPNMTSSPLEQLG
;
A
#
# COMPACT_ATOMS: atom_id res chain seq x y z
N MET A 1 13.03 1.86 -14.44
CA MET A 1 14.04 0.81 -14.18
C MET A 1 13.90 0.39 -12.73
N VAL A 2 13.83 -0.91 -12.46
CA VAL A 2 13.64 -1.50 -11.13
C VAL A 2 14.62 -2.65 -10.95
N PHE A 3 15.05 -2.92 -9.72
CA PHE A 3 15.99 -4.01 -9.47
C PHE A 3 15.33 -5.39 -9.67
N ASN A 4 15.88 -6.17 -10.60
CA ASN A 4 15.55 -7.55 -10.88
C ASN A 4 16.46 -8.48 -10.09
N ARG A 5 15.89 -9.25 -9.15
CA ARG A 5 16.66 -10.17 -8.32
C ARG A 5 17.11 -11.43 -9.07
N ASP A 6 16.37 -11.83 -10.11
CA ASP A 6 16.66 -13.07 -10.85
C ASP A 6 17.90 -12.91 -11.73
N THR A 7 18.08 -11.71 -12.30
CA THR A 7 19.26 -11.35 -13.11
C THR A 7 20.32 -10.59 -12.31
N ASN A 8 19.98 -10.17 -11.08
CA ASN A 8 20.82 -9.33 -10.21
C ASN A 8 21.23 -7.99 -10.87
N GLN A 9 20.32 -7.39 -11.64
CA GLN A 9 20.55 -6.15 -12.40
C GLN A 9 19.31 -5.24 -12.33
N CYS A 10 19.50 -3.97 -12.68
CA CYS A 10 18.38 -3.05 -12.88
C CYS A 10 17.79 -3.27 -14.28
N ASP A 11 16.47 -3.48 -14.37
CA ASP A 11 15.78 -3.93 -15.58
C ASP A 11 14.52 -3.08 -15.86
N ASP A 12 13.93 -3.29 -17.04
CA ASP A 12 12.59 -2.79 -17.34
C ASP A 12 11.58 -3.46 -16.40
N PRO A 13 10.64 -2.72 -15.80
CA PRO A 13 9.69 -3.29 -14.86
C PRO A 13 8.86 -4.46 -15.43
N ALA A 14 8.65 -4.52 -16.75
CA ALA A 14 7.97 -5.64 -17.40
C ALA A 14 8.73 -6.97 -17.30
N ASN A 15 10.04 -6.93 -17.04
CA ASN A 15 10.90 -8.10 -16.88
C ASN A 15 11.19 -8.43 -15.40
N VAL A 16 10.65 -7.65 -14.45
CA VAL A 16 10.88 -7.84 -13.02
C VAL A 16 9.73 -8.65 -12.42
N HIS A 17 10.06 -9.65 -11.61
CA HIS A 17 9.07 -10.42 -10.87
C HIS A 17 8.17 -9.51 -10.01
N GLU A 18 6.91 -9.91 -9.86
CA GLU A 18 5.99 -9.28 -8.90
C GLU A 18 6.63 -9.28 -7.49
N ILE A 19 6.56 -8.26 -6.66
CA ILE A 19 5.72 -7.06 -6.60
C ILE A 19 6.43 -5.83 -7.18
N CYS A 20 7.74 -5.94 -7.42
CA CYS A 20 8.58 -4.83 -7.83
C CYS A 20 8.31 -4.38 -9.28
N GLY A 21 7.81 -5.26 -10.15
CA GLY A 21 7.40 -4.93 -11.52
C GLY A 21 6.00 -4.33 -11.68
N THR A 22 5.18 -4.30 -10.62
CA THR A 22 3.79 -3.80 -10.69
C THR A 22 3.67 -2.37 -10.20
N PHE A 23 2.86 -1.57 -10.88
CA PHE A 23 2.63 -0.15 -10.56
C PHE A 23 1.22 0.10 -10.03
N ARG A 24 1.06 1.23 -9.35
CA ARG A 24 -0.24 1.79 -8.96
C ARG A 24 -0.36 3.20 -9.50
N ASP A 25 -1.58 3.57 -9.85
CA ASP A 25 -1.87 4.92 -10.31
C ASP A 25 -1.90 5.90 -9.14
N CYS A 26 -1.10 6.95 -9.26
CA CYS A 26 -0.99 8.05 -8.32
C CYS A 26 -1.50 9.38 -8.90
N GLU A 27 -2.06 9.39 -10.11
CA GLU A 27 -2.76 10.58 -10.61
C GLU A 27 -3.96 10.90 -9.71
N GLY A 28 -4.11 12.18 -9.37
CA GLY A 28 -5.19 12.66 -8.51
C GLY A 28 -5.08 12.23 -7.03
N ARG A 29 -4.00 11.56 -6.63
CA ARG A 29 -3.71 11.23 -5.23
C ARG A 29 -2.76 12.25 -4.61
N ASP A 30 -3.01 12.56 -3.35
CA ASP A 30 -2.08 13.32 -2.52
C ASP A 30 -0.82 12.51 -2.19
N ASP A 31 0.18 13.18 -1.63
CA ASP A 31 1.38 12.51 -1.15
C ASP A 31 1.04 11.68 0.09
N GLY A 32 1.40 10.40 0.07
CA GLY A 32 1.05 9.50 1.15
C GLY A 32 1.17 8.03 0.79
N ARG A 33 0.83 7.18 1.76
CA ARG A 33 0.80 5.73 1.63
C ARG A 33 -0.63 5.27 1.50
N TYR A 34 -0.86 4.32 0.59
CA TYR A 34 -2.18 3.83 0.21
C TYR A 34 -2.25 2.32 0.33
N PRO A 35 -3.37 1.76 0.80
CA PRO A 35 -3.51 0.31 0.91
C PRO A 35 -3.52 -0.35 -0.46
N ASP A 36 -2.82 -1.47 -0.58
CA ASP A 36 -2.88 -2.32 -1.77
C ASP A 36 -3.99 -3.37 -1.62
N ILE A 37 -5.19 -3.03 -2.10
CA ILE A 37 -6.39 -3.86 -1.93
C ILE A 37 -6.26 -5.22 -2.63
N ASP A 38 -5.60 -5.27 -3.79
CA ASP A 38 -5.37 -6.51 -4.54
C ASP A 38 -4.55 -7.53 -3.73
N ARG A 39 -3.75 -7.01 -2.79
CA ARG A 39 -2.89 -7.79 -1.89
C ARG A 39 -3.44 -7.84 -0.48
N LYS A 40 -4.76 -7.72 -0.35
CA LYS A 40 -5.50 -7.83 0.93
C LYS A 40 -4.97 -6.86 2.00
N CYS A 41 -4.49 -5.69 1.57
CA CYS A 41 -3.90 -4.66 2.42
C CYS A 41 -2.67 -5.12 3.22
N GLN A 42 -2.08 -6.28 2.91
CA GLN A 42 -0.81 -6.74 3.50
C GLN A 42 0.39 -5.96 2.94
N TYR A 43 0.15 -5.19 1.88
CA TYR A 43 1.09 -4.25 1.30
C TYR A 43 0.42 -2.88 1.24
N TYR A 44 1.26 -1.85 1.21
CA TYR A 44 0.88 -0.50 0.83
C TYR A 44 1.78 -0.01 -0.29
N PHE A 45 1.36 1.03 -0.99
CA PHE A 45 2.22 1.74 -1.93
C PHE A 45 2.32 3.21 -1.56
N THR A 46 3.42 3.84 -1.95
CA THR A 46 3.64 5.26 -1.67
C THR A 46 3.46 6.07 -2.95
N CYS A 47 2.63 7.12 -2.88
CA CYS A 47 2.58 8.18 -3.87
C CYS A 47 3.35 9.40 -3.36
N TYR A 48 4.15 10.00 -4.22
CA TYR A 48 4.82 11.27 -3.94
C TYR A 48 4.97 12.07 -5.22
N ALA A 49 4.60 13.35 -5.20
CA ALA A 49 4.52 14.22 -6.37
C ALA A 49 3.78 13.57 -7.55
N ARG A 50 2.64 12.90 -7.25
CA ARG A 50 1.81 12.13 -8.21
C ARG A 50 2.53 10.95 -8.87
N LYS A 51 3.64 10.47 -8.30
CA LYS A 51 4.40 9.32 -8.81
C LYS A 51 4.35 8.17 -7.83
N PHE A 52 4.25 6.96 -8.39
CA PHE A 52 4.37 5.72 -7.65
C PHE A 52 5.82 5.44 -7.25
N MET A 53 6.03 5.20 -5.96
CA MET A 53 7.37 4.98 -5.39
C MET A 53 7.67 3.52 -5.04
N GLY A 54 6.71 2.62 -5.25
CA GLY A 54 6.87 1.20 -4.96
C GLY A 54 5.88 0.68 -3.93
N HIS A 55 5.84 -0.64 -3.83
CA HIS A 55 5.10 -1.36 -2.79
C HIS A 55 6.01 -1.67 -1.60
N ASN A 56 5.42 -1.70 -0.41
CA ASN A 56 6.09 -2.07 0.83
C ASN A 56 5.23 -3.07 1.61
N PRO A 57 5.81 -4.17 2.11
CA PRO A 57 5.07 -5.13 2.94
C PRO A 57 4.80 -4.56 4.33
N CYS A 58 3.64 -4.89 4.88
CA CYS A 58 3.43 -4.80 6.31
C CYS A 58 4.17 -5.94 7.04
N PRO A 59 4.52 -5.74 8.33
CA PRO A 59 4.94 -6.85 9.18
C PRO A 59 3.93 -8.00 9.16
N ALA A 60 4.41 -9.22 9.36
CA ALA A 60 3.58 -10.42 9.29
C ALA A 60 2.35 -10.31 10.20
N GLY A 61 1.16 -10.56 9.64
CA GLY A 61 -0.12 -10.53 10.35
C GLY A 61 -0.77 -9.14 10.49
N LEU A 62 -0.11 -8.07 10.01
CA LEU A 62 -0.68 -6.72 9.99
C LEU A 62 -1.18 -6.34 8.60
N VAL A 63 -2.07 -5.36 8.57
CA VAL A 63 -2.62 -4.76 7.35
C VAL A 63 -2.48 -3.25 7.41
N PHE A 64 -2.47 -2.59 6.26
CA PHE A 64 -2.23 -1.15 6.20
C PHE A 64 -3.43 -0.34 6.71
N ASN A 65 -3.19 0.47 7.75
CA ASN A 65 -4.09 1.47 8.28
C ASN A 65 -3.84 2.81 7.55
N PHE A 66 -4.72 3.17 6.61
CA PHE A 66 -4.60 4.43 5.87
C PHE A 66 -4.71 5.66 6.77
N ALA A 67 -5.50 5.59 7.85
CA ALA A 67 -5.68 6.70 8.78
C ALA A 67 -4.37 7.09 9.47
N LEU A 68 -3.70 6.06 10.00
CA LEU A 68 -2.47 6.22 10.77
C LEU A 68 -1.22 6.18 9.88
N GLN A 69 -1.39 5.98 8.57
CA GLN A 69 -0.31 5.86 7.59
C GLN A 69 0.74 4.79 7.97
N THR A 70 0.30 3.72 8.64
CA THR A 70 1.14 2.64 9.16
C THR A 70 0.42 1.29 9.11
N CYS A 71 1.13 0.20 9.35
CA CYS A 71 0.53 -1.12 9.48
C CYS A 71 -0.01 -1.33 10.90
N ASP A 72 -1.20 -1.91 11.00
CA ASP A 72 -1.93 -2.09 12.24
C ASP A 72 -2.72 -3.40 12.24
N TYR A 73 -3.35 -3.74 13.36
CA TYR A 73 -4.15 -4.94 13.49
C TYR A 73 -5.46 -4.84 12.69
N ILE A 74 -5.86 -5.95 12.07
CA ILE A 74 -7.09 -6.04 11.26
C ILE A 74 -8.37 -5.70 12.06
N THR A 75 -8.34 -5.89 13.38
CA THR A 75 -9.43 -5.58 14.32
C THR A 75 -9.56 -4.09 14.63
N ASP A 76 -8.54 -3.29 14.31
CA ASP A 76 -8.49 -1.85 14.60
C ASP A 76 -8.71 -1.01 13.33
N ILE A 77 -9.01 -1.66 12.20
CA ILE A 77 -9.23 -1.02 10.91
C ILE A 77 -10.62 -1.42 10.37
N GLY A 78 -11.27 -0.47 9.69
CA GLY A 78 -12.53 -0.69 9.00
C GLY A 78 -12.41 -1.44 7.67
N PRO A 79 -13.51 -1.99 7.14
CA PRO A 79 -13.54 -2.47 5.76
C PRO A 79 -13.12 -1.36 4.76
N PRO A 80 -12.42 -1.68 3.66
CA PRO A 80 -12.15 -3.03 3.14
C PRO A 80 -10.90 -3.71 3.70
N CYS A 81 -10.04 -2.99 4.43
CA CYS A 81 -8.76 -3.55 4.90
C CYS A 81 -8.83 -4.23 6.25
N GLY A 82 -9.83 -3.89 7.07
CA GLY A 82 -10.07 -4.53 8.35
C GLY A 82 -11.51 -4.98 8.56
N ILE A 83 -11.77 -5.46 9.76
CA ILE A 83 -13.04 -6.08 10.14
C ILE A 83 -13.79 -5.29 11.21
N ASN A 84 -13.27 -4.14 11.63
CA ASN A 84 -13.90 -3.33 12.66
C ASN A 84 -15.14 -2.63 12.09
N PRO A 85 -16.36 -3.02 12.50
CA PRO A 85 -17.58 -2.41 11.97
C PRO A 85 -17.79 -0.97 12.47
N ASN A 86 -17.09 -0.57 13.54
CA ASN A 86 -17.18 0.76 14.13
C ASN A 86 -16.24 1.77 13.46
N MET A 87 -15.35 1.31 12.59
CA MET A 87 -14.52 2.18 11.75
C MET A 87 -15.11 2.21 10.35
N THR A 88 -16.11 3.06 10.13
CA THR A 88 -16.57 3.34 8.77
C THR A 88 -15.58 4.27 8.07
N SER A 89 -15.42 4.11 6.76
CA SER A 89 -14.37 4.65 5.89
C SER A 89 -14.36 6.18 5.71
N SER A 90 -14.68 6.96 6.75
CA SER A 90 -14.57 8.42 6.73
C SER A 90 -13.21 8.82 7.31
N PRO A 91 -12.29 9.37 6.49
CA PRO A 91 -11.01 9.90 6.97
C PRO A 91 -11.19 11.05 7.99
N LEU A 92 -12.41 11.54 8.20
CA LEU A 92 -12.75 12.65 9.08
C LEU A 92 -13.20 12.21 10.49
N GLU A 93 -13.49 10.93 10.74
CA GLU A 93 -13.81 10.45 12.11
C GLU A 93 -12.58 9.89 12.84
N GLN A 94 -11.42 9.81 12.17
CA GLN A 94 -10.15 9.35 12.74
C GLN A 94 -9.26 10.50 13.22
N LEU A 95 -9.75 11.73 13.13
CA LEU A 95 -9.20 12.92 13.77
C LEU A 95 -10.33 13.45 14.64
N GLY A 96 -10.19 13.38 15.96
CA GLY A 96 -11.13 14.01 16.88
C GLY A 96 -11.34 15.49 16.60
#